data_AF-A0A1T5J6N0-F1
#
_entry.id   AF-A0A1T5J6N0-F1
#
_cell.length_a   1.000
_cell.length_b   1.000
_cell.length_c   1.000
_cell.angle_alpha   90.00
_cell.angle_beta   90.00
_cell.angle_gamma   90.00
#
_symmetry.space_group_name_H-M   'P 1'
#
loop_
_entity.id
_entity.type
_entity.pdbx_description
1 polymer ?
#
loop_
_entity_poly.entity_id
_entity_poly.type
_entity_poly.pdbx_seq_one_letter_code
_entity_poly.pdbx_strand_id
1 'polypeptide(L)'
;MSSRKRLLPLVSALGAVALALVVTGCAPTVTATSAPDANDPACADVTVRLPDTVAGKPQRDTDAQATGAWGTPAAVLLHCGVAVPGPTTDTCVSLNGIDWIADDSDKPNYRYTTYGRTPAVEVFVNSDADTGGVSGTTALIDLGPAVSTIPATKACTGPEDVLGGVGSDNGDPTATPVNPAEPSTEPSADPTTQPSNPTPAP
;
A
#
# COMPACT_ATOMS: atom_id res chain seq x y z
N MET A 1 79.50 2.51 -0.73
CA MET A 1 78.49 3.42 -0.16
C MET A 1 77.11 2.89 -0.50
N SER A 2 76.42 2.34 0.50
CA SER A 2 75.13 1.66 0.36
C SER A 2 74.00 2.70 0.33
N SER A 3 73.33 2.82 -0.81
CA SER A 3 72.21 3.75 -0.99
C SER A 3 70.90 3.04 -0.67
N ARG A 4 70.46 3.14 0.59
CA ARG A 4 69.15 2.64 1.04
C ARG A 4 68.06 3.57 0.51
N LYS A 5 67.48 3.23 -0.65
CA LYS A 5 66.29 3.89 -1.19
C LYS A 5 65.11 3.64 -0.24
N ARG A 6 64.69 4.68 0.50
CA ARG A 6 63.48 4.67 1.33
C ARG A 6 62.26 4.61 0.40
N LEU A 7 61.78 3.41 0.11
CA LEU A 7 60.44 3.17 -0.42
C LEU A 7 59.46 3.27 0.74
N LEU A 8 58.81 4.42 0.94
CA LEU A 8 57.49 4.57 1.60
C LEU A 8 57.16 6.07 1.55
N PRO A 9 56.21 6.53 0.71
CA PRO A 9 54.90 6.90 1.25
C PRO A 9 53.71 6.81 0.26
N LEU A 10 53.76 5.97 -0.77
CA LEU A 10 52.68 5.91 -1.78
C LEU A 10 51.44 5.09 -1.37
N VAL A 11 51.54 4.26 -0.34
CA VAL A 11 50.43 3.39 0.12
C VAL A 11 49.37 4.17 0.91
N SER A 12 49.75 5.29 1.55
CA SER A 12 48.82 6.06 2.41
C SER A 12 47.82 6.94 1.64
N ALA A 13 48.08 7.28 0.37
CA ALA A 13 47.18 8.13 -0.41
C ALA A 13 45.98 7.37 -1.00
N LEU A 14 46.11 6.06 -1.25
CA LEU A 14 45.01 5.25 -1.80
C LEU A 14 43.92 4.93 -0.77
N GLY A 15 44.28 4.83 0.51
CA GLY A 15 43.32 4.56 1.59
C GLY A 15 42.36 5.71 1.86
N ALA A 16 42.80 6.96 1.67
CA ALA A 16 41.99 8.15 1.93
C ALA A 16 40.89 8.37 0.85
N VAL A 17 41.15 7.99 -0.40
CA VAL A 17 40.17 8.09 -1.50
C VAL A 17 39.10 7.00 -1.39
N ALA A 18 39.46 5.80 -0.92
CA ALA A 18 38.51 4.71 -0.70
C ALA A 18 37.52 5.00 0.44
N LEU A 19 37.91 5.79 1.46
CA LEU A 19 37.04 6.13 2.60
C LEU A 19 36.03 7.24 2.28
N ALA A 20 36.25 8.04 1.23
CA ALA A 20 35.37 9.15 0.86
C ALA A 20 34.13 8.70 0.05
N LEU A 21 34.07 7.46 -0.43
CA LEU A 21 33.02 6.96 -1.33
C LEU A 21 31.85 6.22 -0.63
N VAL A 22 31.81 6.17 0.71
CA VAL A 22 30.79 5.40 1.44
C VAL A 22 29.85 6.27 2.28
N VAL A 23 29.65 7.54 1.90
CA VAL A 23 28.50 8.29 2.43
C VAL A 23 27.27 7.93 1.58
N THR A 24 26.70 6.75 1.82
CA THR A 24 25.33 6.46 1.43
C THR A 24 24.44 7.39 2.24
N GLY A 25 23.96 8.48 1.62
CA GLY A 25 23.11 9.46 2.29
C GLY A 25 21.80 8.81 2.72
N CYS A 26 21.53 8.81 4.02
CA CYS A 26 20.21 8.45 4.55
C CYS A 26 19.16 9.38 3.91
N ALA A 27 18.03 8.81 3.47
CA ALA A 27 16.91 9.63 3.03
C ALA A 27 16.47 10.53 4.20
N PRO A 28 16.15 11.82 3.96
CA PRO A 28 15.73 12.70 5.04
C PRO A 28 14.42 12.19 5.66
N THR A 29 14.38 12.15 6.99
CA THR A 29 13.16 11.88 7.76
C THR A 29 12.08 12.90 7.42
N VAL A 30 10.84 12.44 7.29
CA VAL A 30 9.69 13.31 7.07
C VAL A 30 9.23 13.86 8.41
N THR A 31 9.24 15.18 8.54
CA THR A 31 8.68 15.85 9.72
C THR A 31 7.17 15.74 9.70
N ALA A 32 6.61 15.14 10.74
CA ALA A 32 5.18 14.94 10.91
C ALA A 32 4.73 15.39 12.30
N THR A 33 3.42 15.48 12.52
CA THR A 33 2.83 15.76 13.84
C THR A 33 2.03 14.54 14.29
N SER A 34 2.21 14.15 15.56
CA SER A 34 1.42 13.06 16.14
C SER A 34 -0.03 13.51 16.31
N ALA A 35 -0.97 12.65 15.97
CA ALA A 35 -2.39 12.93 16.20
C ALA A 35 -2.72 12.89 17.71
N PRO A 36 -3.84 13.49 18.16
CA PRO A 36 -4.20 13.55 19.58
C PRO A 36 -4.21 12.19 20.30
N ASP A 37 -4.71 11.14 19.63
CA ASP A 37 -4.81 9.78 20.17
C ASP A 37 -3.78 8.83 19.54
N ALA A 38 -2.64 9.35 19.07
CA ALA A 38 -1.58 8.56 18.42
C ALA A 38 -0.97 7.47 19.32
N ASN A 39 -1.14 7.56 20.64
CA ASN A 39 -0.69 6.57 21.61
C ASN A 39 -1.70 5.45 21.88
N ASP A 40 -2.86 5.44 21.21
CA ASP A 40 -3.83 4.36 21.31
C ASP A 40 -3.21 3.03 20.84
N PRO A 41 -3.36 1.92 21.59
CA PRO A 41 -2.79 0.62 21.22
C PRO A 41 -3.20 0.13 19.83
N ALA A 42 -4.39 0.48 19.36
CA ALA A 42 -4.85 0.09 18.03
C ALA A 42 -4.02 0.78 16.92
N CYS A 43 -3.47 1.97 17.18
CA CYS A 43 -2.52 2.62 16.27
C CYS A 43 -1.17 1.90 16.22
N ALA A 44 -0.74 1.27 17.32
CA ALA A 44 0.41 0.38 17.28
C ALA A 44 0.15 -0.80 16.34
N ASP A 45 -1.04 -1.39 16.37
CA ASP A 45 -1.42 -2.47 15.46
C ASP A 45 -1.42 -2.06 13.98
N VAL A 46 -1.86 -0.84 13.66
CA VAL A 46 -1.76 -0.29 12.30
C VAL A 46 -0.30 -0.11 11.90
N THR A 47 0.51 0.55 12.74
CA THR A 47 1.86 0.99 12.36
C THR A 47 2.85 -0.15 12.17
N VAL A 48 2.76 -1.21 12.96
CA VAL A 48 3.61 -2.40 12.81
C VAL A 48 3.27 -3.24 11.57
N ARG A 49 2.18 -2.92 10.86
CA ARG A 49 1.71 -3.60 9.65
C ARG A 49 1.76 -2.71 8.41
N LEU A 50 2.32 -1.49 8.53
CA LEU A 50 2.46 -0.61 7.38
C LEU A 50 3.36 -1.24 6.31
N PRO A 51 2.97 -1.18 5.03
CA PRO A 51 3.73 -1.80 3.96
C PRO A 51 4.98 -0.97 3.60
N ASP A 52 6.01 -1.67 3.11
CA ASP A 52 7.24 -1.05 2.59
C ASP A 52 6.97 -0.14 1.37
N THR A 53 5.86 -0.37 0.67
CA THR A 53 5.44 0.43 -0.49
C THR A 53 3.95 0.74 -0.48
N VAL A 54 3.59 1.96 -0.91
CA VAL A 54 2.21 2.38 -1.15
C VAL A 54 2.14 3.06 -2.52
N ALA A 55 1.26 2.59 -3.40
CA ALA A 55 1.14 3.03 -4.79
C ALA A 55 2.50 3.06 -5.52
N GLY A 56 3.33 2.04 -5.27
CA GLY A 56 4.69 1.91 -5.80
C GLY A 56 5.72 2.91 -5.24
N LYS A 57 5.34 3.74 -4.27
CA LYS A 57 6.26 4.67 -3.59
C LYS A 57 6.90 3.99 -2.37
N PRO A 58 8.23 4.06 -2.19
CA PRO A 58 8.90 3.45 -1.05
C PRO A 58 8.59 4.21 0.25
N GLN A 59 8.51 3.47 1.36
CA GLN A 59 8.33 4.01 2.71
C GLN A 59 9.50 4.92 3.11
N ARG A 60 9.21 5.88 3.98
CA ARG A 60 10.16 6.81 4.58
C ARG A 60 9.97 6.86 6.09
N ASP A 61 11.08 7.13 6.77
CA ASP A 61 11.06 7.39 8.21
C ASP A 61 10.29 8.67 8.51
N THR A 62 9.53 8.65 9.59
CA THR A 62 8.85 9.80 10.19
C THR A 62 9.35 10.01 11.62
N ASP A 63 9.24 11.24 12.13
CA ASP A 63 9.67 11.61 13.49
C ASP A 63 8.52 11.71 14.51
N ALA A 64 7.31 11.30 14.13
CA ALA A 64 6.09 11.37 14.94
C ALA A 64 5.46 9.99 15.20
N GLN A 65 4.81 9.84 16.35
CA GLN A 65 4.11 8.60 16.72
C GLN A 65 2.93 8.33 15.79
N ALA A 66 2.70 7.04 15.52
CA ALA A 66 1.58 6.56 14.72
C ALA A 66 1.44 7.22 13.34
N THR A 67 2.58 7.49 12.69
CA THR A 67 2.63 8.08 11.35
C THR A 67 3.33 7.16 10.34
N GLY A 68 3.06 7.39 9.06
CA GLY A 68 3.76 6.76 7.94
C GLY A 68 3.89 7.72 6.77
N ALA A 69 4.93 7.56 5.96
CA ALA A 69 5.16 8.39 4.78
C ALA A 69 5.73 7.56 3.62
N TRP A 70 5.34 7.88 2.38
CA TRP A 70 5.84 7.20 1.18
C TRP A 70 6.16 8.19 0.06
N GLY A 71 7.30 7.99 -0.61
CA GLY A 71 7.74 8.76 -1.78
C GLY A 71 8.69 9.93 -1.49
N THR A 72 9.43 10.38 -2.53
CA THR A 72 10.35 11.54 -2.45
C THR A 72 10.11 12.50 -3.63
N PRO A 73 9.40 13.63 -3.44
CA PRO A 73 8.75 14.11 -2.20
C PRO A 73 7.63 13.17 -1.71
N ALA A 74 7.21 13.30 -0.44
CA ALA A 74 6.18 12.44 0.13
C ALA A 74 4.86 12.64 -0.61
N ALA A 75 4.37 11.57 -1.24
CA ALA A 75 3.12 11.56 -1.98
C ALA A 75 1.95 11.03 -1.13
N VAL A 76 2.26 10.23 -0.10
CA VAL A 76 1.29 9.68 0.84
C VAL A 76 1.79 9.90 2.26
N LEU A 77 0.93 10.41 3.14
CA LEU A 77 1.17 10.53 4.58
C LEU A 77 0.01 9.87 5.32
N LEU A 78 0.30 9.12 6.37
CA LEU A 78 -0.69 8.48 7.24
C LEU A 78 -0.53 9.00 8.67
N HIS A 79 -1.65 9.30 9.33
CA HIS A 79 -1.75 9.62 10.75
C HIS A 79 -2.84 8.76 11.38
N CYS A 80 -2.51 7.95 12.37
CA CYS A 80 -3.50 7.23 13.18
C CYS A 80 -3.73 7.96 14.51
N GLY A 81 -4.97 7.97 15.00
CA GLY A 81 -5.33 8.65 16.24
C GLY A 81 -5.89 10.05 16.02
N VAL A 82 -6.41 10.35 14.82
CA VAL A 82 -7.12 11.61 14.57
C VAL A 82 -8.52 11.57 15.15
N ALA A 83 -9.17 12.73 15.25
CA ALA A 83 -10.54 12.83 15.73
C ALA A 83 -11.48 11.96 14.89
N VAL A 84 -12.30 11.14 15.55
CA VAL A 84 -13.26 10.27 14.87
C VAL A 84 -14.35 11.13 14.21
N PRO A 85 -14.53 11.04 12.89
CA PRO A 85 -15.52 11.85 12.20
C PRO A 85 -16.95 11.46 12.61
N GLY A 86 -17.79 12.48 12.78
CA GLY A 86 -19.25 12.31 12.88
C GLY A 86 -19.88 12.05 11.51
N PRO A 87 -21.22 11.91 11.45
CA PRO A 87 -21.94 11.89 10.18
C PRO A 87 -21.64 13.16 9.36
N THR A 88 -21.40 12.99 8.06
CA THR A 88 -21.08 14.07 7.13
C THR A 88 -21.82 13.89 5.80
N THR A 89 -21.91 14.97 5.02
CA THR A 89 -22.36 14.96 3.63
C THR A 89 -21.21 14.83 2.64
N ASP A 90 -19.96 14.83 3.13
CA ASP A 90 -18.78 14.63 2.30
C ASP A 90 -18.81 13.25 1.65
N THR A 91 -18.05 13.11 0.56
CA THR A 91 -18.04 11.87 -0.22
C THR A 91 -17.46 10.73 0.63
N CYS A 92 -18.27 9.69 0.85
CA CYS A 92 -17.89 8.50 1.59
C CYS A 92 -17.62 7.36 0.59
N VAL A 93 -16.39 6.84 0.55
CA VAL A 93 -15.97 5.78 -0.36
C VAL A 93 -15.60 4.51 0.40
N SER A 94 -16.21 3.40 0.02
CA SER A 94 -15.92 2.07 0.57
C SER A 94 -14.88 1.34 -0.28
N LEU A 95 -13.73 1.01 0.31
CA LEU A 95 -12.66 0.26 -0.34
C LEU A 95 -12.27 -0.92 0.55
N ASN A 96 -12.49 -2.15 0.06
CA ASN A 96 -12.13 -3.39 0.76
C ASN A 96 -12.63 -3.46 2.22
N GLY A 97 -13.87 -3.02 2.47
CA GLY A 97 -14.48 -3.02 3.80
C GLY A 97 -14.01 -1.90 4.73
N ILE A 98 -13.29 -0.91 4.21
CA ILE A 98 -12.92 0.31 4.92
C ILE A 98 -13.62 1.48 4.25
N ASP A 99 -14.40 2.19 5.06
CA ASP A 99 -15.09 3.40 4.65
C ASP A 99 -14.22 4.61 4.92
N TRP A 100 -14.07 5.46 3.90
CA TRP A 100 -13.25 6.66 3.95
C TRP A 100 -14.09 7.88 3.59
N ILE A 101 -14.07 8.88 4.45
CA ILE A 101 -14.56 10.21 4.12
C ILE A 101 -13.45 10.92 3.34
N ALA A 102 -13.75 11.30 2.09
CA ALA A 102 -12.85 12.03 1.22
C ALA A 102 -13.12 13.53 1.32
N ASP A 103 -12.09 14.28 1.70
CA ASP A 103 -12.05 15.73 1.66
C ASP A 103 -11.15 16.17 0.51
N ASP A 104 -11.75 16.94 -0.39
CA ASP A 104 -11.17 17.37 -1.66
C ASP A 104 -11.01 18.90 -1.75
N SER A 105 -11.08 19.59 -0.60
CA SER A 105 -10.99 21.04 -0.49
C SER A 105 -9.60 21.61 -0.81
N ASP A 106 -8.54 20.81 -0.69
CA ASP A 106 -7.14 21.21 -0.91
C ASP A 106 -6.50 20.57 -2.16
N LYS A 107 -7.30 20.28 -3.20
CA LYS A 107 -6.79 19.72 -4.47
C LYS A 107 -5.53 20.48 -4.96
N PRO A 108 -4.48 19.75 -5.39
CA PRO A 108 -4.43 18.31 -5.69
C PRO A 108 -4.10 17.41 -4.48
N ASN A 109 -4.08 17.94 -3.26
CA ASN A 109 -3.93 17.15 -2.04
C ASN A 109 -5.32 16.72 -1.54
N TYR A 110 -5.50 15.41 -1.41
CA TYR A 110 -6.72 14.83 -0.87
C TYR A 110 -6.46 14.34 0.53
N ARG A 111 -7.46 14.47 1.41
CA ARG A 111 -7.44 13.89 2.75
C ARG A 111 -8.53 12.83 2.83
N TYR A 112 -8.17 11.64 3.30
CA TYR A 112 -9.09 10.54 3.51
C TYR A 112 -9.08 10.14 4.98
N THR A 113 -10.23 10.17 5.64
CA THR A 113 -10.34 9.80 7.05
C THR A 113 -11.27 8.60 7.20
N THR A 114 -10.86 7.56 7.93
CA THR A 114 -11.70 6.39 8.13
C THR A 114 -12.99 6.75 8.85
N TYR A 115 -14.12 6.30 8.32
CA TYR A 115 -15.43 6.40 8.96
C TYR A 115 -15.74 5.14 9.77
N GLY A 116 -16.40 5.32 10.92
CA GLY A 116 -16.86 4.20 11.75
C GLY A 116 -15.76 3.41 12.45
N ARG A 117 -14.52 3.89 12.51
CA ARG A 117 -13.41 3.25 13.24
C ARG A 117 -12.93 4.16 14.37
N THR A 118 -12.47 3.58 15.47
CA THR A 118 -11.97 4.32 16.64
C THR A 118 -10.73 3.61 17.18
N PRO A 119 -9.55 4.26 17.20
CA PRO A 119 -9.25 5.60 16.66
C PRO A 119 -9.46 5.68 15.13
N ALA A 120 -9.60 6.91 14.61
CA ALA A 120 -9.65 7.13 13.17
C ALA A 120 -8.24 7.25 12.57
N VAL A 121 -8.09 6.80 11.33
CA VAL A 121 -6.88 6.93 10.53
C VAL A 121 -7.13 7.95 9.42
N GLU A 122 -6.20 8.87 9.24
CA GLU A 122 -6.17 9.88 8.19
C GLU A 122 -5.03 9.59 7.22
N VAL A 123 -5.30 9.73 5.93
CA VAL A 123 -4.33 9.58 4.85
C VAL A 123 -4.39 10.79 3.95
N PHE A 124 -3.28 11.52 3.85
CA PHE A 124 -3.10 12.57 2.85
C PHE A 124 -2.47 11.98 1.59
N VAL A 125 -3.00 12.35 0.43
CA VAL A 125 -2.49 11.91 -0.88
C VAL A 125 -2.34 13.10 -1.81
N ASN A 126 -1.12 13.36 -2.26
CA ASN A 126 -0.88 14.24 -3.40
C ASN A 126 -1.19 13.45 -4.68
N SER A 127 -2.12 13.96 -5.49
CA SER A 127 -2.53 13.34 -6.76
C SER A 127 -1.96 14.03 -8.00
N ASP A 128 -1.03 14.96 -7.84
CA ASP A 128 -0.41 15.69 -8.93
C ASP A 128 0.78 14.90 -9.50
N ALA A 129 0.60 14.36 -10.71
CA ALA A 129 1.59 13.55 -11.38
C ALA A 129 2.90 14.30 -11.67
N ASP A 130 2.84 15.63 -11.88
CA ASP A 130 4.01 16.44 -12.20
C ASP A 130 4.93 16.62 -10.97
N THR A 131 4.36 16.50 -9.76
CA THR A 131 5.10 16.55 -8.49
C THR A 131 5.35 15.18 -7.86
N GLY A 132 5.08 14.10 -8.61
CA GLY A 132 5.33 12.72 -8.17
C GLY A 132 4.19 12.09 -7.38
N GLY A 133 2.97 12.64 -7.47
CA GLY A 133 1.75 12.14 -6.85
C GLY A 133 1.34 10.72 -7.26
N VAL A 134 0.26 10.23 -6.65
CA VAL A 134 -0.27 8.88 -6.84
C VAL A 134 -1.80 8.85 -6.82
N SER A 135 -2.38 7.73 -7.22
CA SER A 135 -3.83 7.49 -7.08
C SER A 135 -4.23 7.29 -5.61
N GLY A 136 -5.18 8.10 -5.13
CA GLY A 136 -5.79 7.92 -3.80
C GLY A 136 -6.36 6.52 -3.61
N THR A 137 -7.14 6.01 -4.56
CA THR A 137 -7.70 4.65 -4.50
C THR A 137 -6.62 3.58 -4.35
N THR A 138 -5.53 3.67 -5.11
CA THR A 138 -4.42 2.70 -5.01
C THR A 138 -3.76 2.79 -3.63
N ALA A 139 -3.48 4.01 -3.16
CA ALA A 139 -2.87 4.21 -1.85
C ALA A 139 -3.74 3.65 -0.71
N LEU A 140 -5.04 3.89 -0.75
CA LEU A 140 -5.99 3.38 0.27
C LEU A 140 -6.15 1.87 0.23
N ILE A 141 -6.11 1.24 -0.96
CA ILE A 141 -6.14 -0.22 -1.09
C ILE A 141 -4.88 -0.84 -0.45
N ASP A 142 -3.69 -0.29 -0.74
CA ASP A 142 -2.43 -0.80 -0.20
C ASP A 142 -2.33 -0.65 1.31
N LEU A 143 -2.89 0.42 1.87
CA LEU A 143 -2.96 0.66 3.32
C LEU A 143 -4.07 -0.14 4.01
N GLY A 144 -5.03 -0.66 3.25
CA GLY A 144 -6.21 -1.34 3.77
C GLY A 144 -5.91 -2.48 4.74
N PRO A 145 -4.99 -3.42 4.44
CA PRO A 145 -4.64 -4.49 5.37
C PRO A 145 -4.21 -4.00 6.76
N ALA A 146 -3.40 -2.94 6.85
CA ALA A 146 -2.96 -2.36 8.12
C ALA A 146 -4.13 -1.69 8.86
N VAL A 147 -4.90 -0.87 8.17
CA VAL A 147 -6.03 -0.11 8.74
C VAL A 147 -7.19 -1.03 9.16
N SER A 148 -7.34 -2.18 8.48
CA SER A 148 -8.42 -3.13 8.76
C SER A 148 -8.39 -3.72 10.17
N THR A 149 -7.24 -3.63 10.85
CA THR A 149 -7.04 -4.09 12.24
C THR A 149 -7.91 -3.35 13.26
N ILE A 150 -8.31 -2.11 12.99
CA ILE A 150 -9.22 -1.33 13.84
C ILE A 150 -10.66 -1.64 13.44
N PRO A 151 -11.48 -2.38 14.21
CA PRO A 151 -12.79 -2.82 13.75
C PRO A 151 -13.73 -1.70 13.30
N ALA A 152 -14.54 -1.95 12.26
CA ALA A 152 -15.61 -1.06 11.85
C ALA A 152 -16.84 -1.17 12.77
N THR A 153 -17.41 -0.03 13.11
CA THR A 153 -18.60 0.13 13.97
C THR A 153 -19.74 0.87 13.26
N LYS A 154 -19.43 1.56 12.15
CA LYS A 154 -20.37 2.23 11.25
C LYS A 154 -19.86 2.07 9.81
N ALA A 155 -20.73 2.30 8.84
CA ALA A 155 -20.39 2.23 7.44
C ALA A 155 -20.97 3.41 6.64
N CYS A 156 -20.42 3.68 5.46
CA CYS A 156 -21.05 4.59 4.51
C CYS A 156 -22.48 4.09 4.18
N THR A 157 -23.41 5.02 3.92
CA THR A 157 -24.76 4.68 3.48
C THR A 157 -25.10 5.46 2.22
N GLY A 158 -25.55 4.78 1.17
CA GLY A 158 -26.06 5.37 -0.05
C GLY A 158 -27.59 5.56 -0.04
N PRO A 159 -28.14 6.31 -1.01
CA PRO A 159 -29.60 6.42 -1.21
C PRO A 159 -30.31 5.07 -1.30
N GLU A 160 -29.67 4.08 -1.91
CA GLU A 160 -30.15 2.71 -2.05
C GLU A 160 -30.32 1.97 -0.72
N ASP A 161 -29.46 2.25 0.26
CA ASP A 161 -29.50 1.61 1.59
C ASP A 161 -30.66 2.14 2.42
N VAL A 162 -30.97 3.44 2.29
CA VAL A 162 -32.03 4.11 3.05
C VAL A 162 -33.41 3.96 2.43
N LEU A 163 -33.49 3.76 1.12
CA LEU A 163 -34.75 3.57 0.39
C LEU A 163 -35.24 2.12 0.38
N GLY A 164 -34.59 1.22 1.13
CA GLY A 164 -35.03 -0.16 1.33
C GLY A 164 -34.71 -1.08 0.16
N GLY A 165 -33.55 -0.90 -0.48
CA GLY A 165 -32.94 -1.86 -1.39
C GLY A 165 -33.93 -2.51 -2.38
N VAL A 166 -34.25 -1.81 -3.47
CA VAL A 166 -34.61 -2.55 -4.69
C VAL A 166 -33.37 -3.35 -5.07
N GLY A 167 -33.39 -4.65 -4.78
CA GLY A 167 -32.27 -5.53 -4.99
C GLY A 167 -31.66 -5.30 -6.37
N SER A 168 -30.36 -5.02 -6.40
CA SER A 168 -29.54 -5.35 -7.56
C SER A 168 -29.46 -6.87 -7.67
N ASP A 169 -30.60 -7.50 -8.01
CA ASP A 169 -30.57 -8.70 -8.81
C ASP A 169 -30.09 -8.25 -10.19
N ASN A 170 -28.78 -8.09 -10.35
CA ASN A 170 -28.14 -8.24 -11.65
C ASN A 170 -28.14 -9.75 -11.98
N GLY A 171 -29.34 -10.32 -12.09
CA GLY A 171 -29.58 -11.46 -12.95
C GLY A 171 -29.46 -10.94 -14.36
N ASP A 172 -28.32 -11.22 -14.98
CA ASP A 172 -28.13 -11.13 -16.43
C ASP A 172 -29.33 -11.79 -17.15
N PRO A 173 -30.15 -11.05 -17.93
CA PRO A 173 -31.21 -11.66 -18.72
C PRO A 173 -30.67 -12.44 -19.95
N THR A 174 -29.35 -12.62 -20.08
CA THR A 174 -28.72 -13.38 -21.17
C THR A 174 -28.22 -14.77 -20.75
N ALA A 175 -28.42 -15.19 -19.49
CA ALA A 175 -28.13 -16.54 -19.06
C ALA A 175 -29.17 -17.52 -19.65
N THR A 176 -28.81 -18.10 -20.79
CA THR A 176 -29.53 -19.23 -21.39
C THR A 176 -29.60 -20.38 -20.36
N PRO A 177 -30.76 -21.01 -20.12
CA PRO A 177 -30.89 -22.00 -19.06
C PRO A 177 -30.08 -23.26 -19.39
N VAL A 178 -29.02 -23.52 -18.62
CA VAL A 178 -28.35 -24.82 -18.61
C VAL A 178 -29.23 -25.78 -17.80
N ASN A 179 -29.96 -26.65 -18.50
CA ASN A 179 -30.77 -27.69 -17.89
C ASN A 179 -29.84 -28.80 -17.32
N PRO A 180 -29.99 -29.22 -16.05
CA PRO A 180 -29.23 -30.32 -15.48
C PRO A 180 -29.98 -31.64 -15.65
N ALA A 181 -29.71 -32.35 -16.75
CA ALA A 181 -29.87 -33.80 -16.84
C ALA A 181 -29.26 -34.31 -18.15
N GLU A 182 -28.06 -34.88 -18.10
CA GLU A 182 -27.76 -36.19 -18.72
C GLU A 182 -26.36 -36.70 -18.29
N PRO A 183 -26.16 -38.03 -18.17
CA PRO A 183 -25.05 -38.62 -17.44
C PRO A 183 -23.81 -38.79 -18.33
N SER A 184 -22.64 -38.56 -17.72
CA SER A 184 -21.34 -38.88 -18.29
C SER A 184 -21.20 -40.39 -18.53
N THR A 185 -20.99 -40.78 -19.78
CA THR A 185 -20.47 -42.12 -20.13
C THR A 185 -19.13 -41.92 -20.82
N GLU A 186 -18.04 -42.22 -20.10
CA GLU A 186 -16.71 -42.42 -20.66
C GLU A 186 -16.70 -43.59 -21.67
N PRO A 187 -15.66 -43.65 -22.52
CA PRO A 187 -14.86 -44.87 -22.45
C PRO A 187 -13.36 -44.59 -22.35
N SER A 188 -12.75 -45.36 -21.44
CA SER A 188 -11.32 -45.57 -21.27
C SER A 188 -10.62 -46.07 -22.54
N ALA A 189 -9.38 -45.63 -22.76
CA ALA A 189 -8.34 -46.43 -23.39
C ALA A 189 -6.97 -46.09 -22.79
N ASP A 190 -6.31 -47.16 -22.34
CA ASP A 190 -5.02 -47.30 -21.65
C ASP A 190 -3.83 -47.19 -22.65
N PRO A 191 -2.53 -47.40 -22.29
CA PRO A 191 -1.42 -46.55 -22.68
C PRO A 191 -0.45 -47.28 -23.63
N THR A 192 0.76 -46.74 -23.80
CA THR A 192 1.95 -47.34 -24.46
C THR A 192 2.19 -46.88 -25.89
N THR A 193 3.03 -45.85 -26.06
CA THR A 193 4.28 -45.96 -26.85
C THR A 193 5.11 -44.67 -26.77
N GLN A 194 6.36 -44.83 -26.33
CA GLN A 194 7.42 -43.83 -26.31
C GLN A 194 8.19 -43.88 -27.65
N PRO A 195 8.70 -42.76 -28.20
CA PRO A 195 9.82 -42.82 -29.13
C PRO A 195 11.10 -42.25 -28.53
N SER A 196 12.15 -43.08 -28.55
CA SER A 196 13.53 -42.77 -28.20
C SER A 196 14.17 -41.84 -29.24
N ASN A 197 14.89 -40.82 -28.76
CA ASN A 197 15.63 -39.87 -29.59
C ASN A 197 17.11 -40.31 -29.68
N PRO A 198 17.77 -40.35 -30.85
CA PRO A 198 19.19 -40.67 -30.92
C PRO A 198 20.07 -39.42 -30.80
N THR A 199 21.10 -39.52 -29.95
CA THR A 199 22.23 -38.59 -29.81
C THR A 199 23.21 -38.74 -30.99
N PRO A 200 23.80 -37.66 -31.51
CA PRO A 200 25.05 -37.74 -32.26
C PRO A 200 26.25 -37.31 -31.39
N ALA A 201 27.36 -38.01 -31.54
CA ALA A 201 28.69 -37.61 -31.06
C ALA A 201 29.76 -38.20 -32.00
N PRO A 202 31.01 -37.73 -31.96
CA PRO A 202 31.50 -36.36 -31.76
C PRO A 202 31.78 -35.62 -33.08
#